data_AF-A0A242L9A8-F1
#
_entry.id   AF-A0A242L9A8-F1
#
_cell.length_a   1.000
_cell.length_b   1.000
_cell.length_c   1.000
_cell.angle_alpha   90.00
_cell.angle_beta   90.00
_cell.angle_gamma   90.00
#
_symmetry.space_group_name_H-M   'P 1'
#
loop_
_entity.id
_entity.type
_entity.pdbx_description
1 polymer ?
#
loop_
_entity_poly.entity_id
_entity_poly.type
_entity_poly.pdbx_seq_one_letter_code
_entity_poly.pdbx_strand_id
1 'polypeptide(L)'
;MAVSFVFLEVSNMEVPISREIPLDNALLLLTKQNQIAEQEHSQMTFTYALYTEDQEIYQSTVELPQADFSLFLTIIAEINEQPFEDEQQKEELLQWFYTVFGEKIKKKKEAKEKKVKQPKEKKPMKISTGAKKVALFVVVITGLIAFGAGTFYYATSRKEIVPTLEDYLQREEYTMAAEKYPNEITTIENELFMLVRTKDKSFLKALKEYNKQFPTIQGEFDLAMFDYDYTTAAKIYGKNIDLLKKDSDRSTLAGYSYLKIDDLKSAKEILSETNNAELEKFVLLYEQLTKIIQEKNKEIKELQKKPSENKETIEKAINELYDAKEKLNQF
;
A
#
# COMPACT_ATOMS: atom_id res chain seq x y z
N MET A 1 -11.68 5.99 18.23
CA MET A 1 -10.95 7.05 18.97
C MET A 1 -10.78 8.18 17.99
N ALA A 2 -11.30 9.38 18.30
CA ALA A 2 -11.14 10.52 17.40
C ALA A 2 -9.77 11.14 17.64
N VAL A 3 -8.95 11.22 16.59
CA VAL A 3 -7.62 11.85 16.64
C VAL A 3 -7.70 13.16 15.88
N SER A 4 -7.30 14.25 16.53
CA SER A 4 -7.15 15.55 15.90
C SER A 4 -5.68 15.83 15.57
N PHE A 5 -5.48 16.57 14.50
CA PHE A 5 -4.20 17.02 13.98
C PHE A 5 -4.17 18.54 14.04
N VAL A 6 -3.04 19.11 14.45
CA VAL A 6 -2.83 20.56 14.52
C VAL A 6 -1.52 20.92 13.84
N PHE A 7 -1.57 21.87 12.91
CA PHE A 7 -0.36 22.54 12.40
C PHE A 7 0.10 23.58 13.42
N LEU A 8 1.30 23.42 13.98
CA LEU A 8 1.88 24.34 14.97
C LEU A 8 2.66 25.46 14.28
N GLU A 9 3.54 25.10 13.37
CA GLU A 9 4.37 26.03 12.59
C GLU A 9 4.45 25.56 11.15
N VAL A 10 4.48 26.49 10.19
CA VAL A 10 4.55 26.14 8.77
C VAL A 10 5.40 27.15 8.00
N SER A 11 6.09 26.67 6.96
CA SER A 11 6.88 27.46 6.02
C SER A 11 6.50 27.09 4.60
N ASN A 12 6.18 28.09 3.78
CA ASN A 12 5.77 27.95 2.38
C ASN A 12 4.53 27.04 2.15
N MET A 13 3.60 26.97 3.12
CA MET A 13 2.40 26.13 3.02
C MET A 13 1.12 26.92 3.29
N GLU A 14 0.06 26.61 2.55
CA GLU A 14 -1.29 27.14 2.78
C GLU A 14 -2.15 26.13 3.54
N VAL A 15 -2.08 26.17 4.88
CA VAL A 15 -2.80 25.25 5.78
C VAL A 15 -3.32 25.99 7.03
N PRO A 16 -4.36 25.46 7.72
CA PRO A 16 -4.91 26.12 8.90
C PRO A 16 -4.01 25.91 10.14
N ILE A 17 -3.22 26.93 10.49
CA ILE A 17 -2.34 26.95 11.66
C ILE A 17 -3.14 27.06 12.96
N SER A 18 -2.69 26.36 14.01
CA SER A 18 -3.27 26.36 15.37
C SER A 18 -4.76 26.00 15.43
N ARG A 19 -5.22 25.24 14.43
CA ARG A 19 -6.60 24.76 14.36
C ARG A 19 -6.61 23.24 14.34
N GLU A 20 -7.38 22.66 15.25
CA GLU A 20 -7.67 21.23 15.22
C GLU A 20 -8.50 20.86 14.00
N ILE A 21 -8.00 19.86 13.27
CA ILE A 21 -8.68 19.23 12.16
C ILE A 21 -8.69 17.71 12.36
N PRO A 22 -9.72 16.98 11.90
CA PRO A 22 -9.70 15.53 11.93
C PRO A 22 -8.49 14.97 11.17
N LEU A 23 -7.87 13.91 11.69
CA LEU A 23 -6.68 13.29 11.09
C LEU A 23 -6.87 12.97 9.59
N ASP A 24 -7.99 12.38 9.20
CA ASP A 24 -8.28 12.05 7.79
C ASP A 24 -8.23 13.29 6.86
N ASN A 25 -8.73 14.43 7.35
CA ASN A 25 -8.68 15.69 6.60
C ASN A 25 -7.26 16.24 6.52
N ALA A 26 -6.48 16.09 7.60
CA ALA A 26 -5.07 16.48 7.62
C ALA A 26 -4.26 15.65 6.62
N LEU A 27 -4.47 14.34 6.55
CA LEU A 27 -3.80 13.45 5.58
C LEU A 27 -4.08 13.86 4.14
N LEU A 28 -5.33 14.19 3.82
CA LEU A 28 -5.70 14.69 2.49
C LEU A 28 -5.01 16.02 2.17
N LEU A 29 -4.96 16.95 3.14
CA LEU A 29 -4.30 18.24 2.98
C LEU A 29 -2.79 18.09 2.78
N LEU A 30 -2.13 17.26 3.58
CA LEU A 30 -0.69 17.01 3.49
C LEU A 30 -0.32 16.35 2.17
N THR A 31 -1.11 15.39 1.69
CA THR A 31 -0.93 14.76 0.38
C THR A 31 -0.97 15.81 -0.74
N LYS A 32 -1.95 16.72 -0.68
CA LYS A 32 -2.05 17.83 -1.64
C LYS A 32 -0.86 18.78 -1.56
N GLN A 33 -0.44 19.18 -0.35
CA GLN A 33 0.71 20.09 -0.17
C GLN A 33 2.02 19.46 -0.66
N ASN A 34 2.22 18.15 -0.44
CA ASN A 34 3.37 17.42 -0.98
C ASN A 34 3.43 17.47 -2.51
N GLN A 35 2.28 17.29 -3.18
CA GLN A 35 2.19 17.40 -4.64
C GLN A 35 2.47 18.82 -5.15
N ILE A 36 2.01 19.85 -4.44
CA ILE A 36 2.29 21.26 -4.79
C ILE A 36 3.79 21.54 -4.65
N ALA A 37 4.40 21.14 -3.53
CA ALA A 37 5.83 21.28 -3.29
C ALA A 37 6.68 20.61 -4.40
N GLU A 38 6.25 19.43 -4.87
CA GLU A 38 6.90 18.72 -5.97
C GLU A 38 6.75 19.46 -7.31
N GLN A 39 5.54 19.92 -7.64
CA GLN A 39 5.23 20.64 -8.89
C GLN A 39 5.92 22.00 -8.99
N GLU A 40 5.97 22.73 -7.89
CA GLU A 40 6.57 24.07 -7.81
C GLU A 40 8.09 24.02 -7.56
N HIS A 41 8.65 22.83 -7.37
CA HIS A 41 10.04 22.62 -6.96
C HIS A 41 10.41 23.47 -5.72
N SER A 42 9.47 23.59 -4.78
CA SER A 42 9.58 24.41 -3.58
C SER A 42 9.68 23.52 -2.34
N GLN A 43 10.54 23.90 -1.40
CA GLN A 43 10.62 23.22 -0.11
C GLN A 43 9.60 23.82 0.86
N MET A 44 8.85 22.94 1.48
CA MET A 44 7.85 23.26 2.50
C MET A 44 8.20 22.54 3.79
N THR A 45 7.94 23.16 4.93
CA THR A 45 8.21 22.54 6.24
C THR A 45 7.02 22.80 7.15
N PHE A 46 6.63 21.81 7.93
CA PHE A 46 5.61 22.00 8.96
C PHE A 46 5.93 21.23 10.24
N THR A 47 5.60 21.85 11.36
CA THR A 47 5.55 21.23 12.69
C THR A 47 4.10 20.92 13.00
N TYR A 48 3.83 19.71 13.49
CA TYR A 48 2.48 19.28 13.82
C TYR A 48 2.43 18.53 15.15
N ALA A 49 1.23 18.49 15.73
CA ALA A 49 0.91 17.66 16.88
C ALA A 49 -0.38 16.85 16.65
N LEU A 50 -0.42 15.68 17.26
CA LEU A 50 -1.57 14.78 17.29
C LEU A 50 -2.17 14.77 18.70
N TYR A 51 -3.49 14.93 18.77
CA TYR A 51 -4.23 14.97 20.03
C TYR A 51 -5.28 13.87 20.09
N THR A 52 -5.53 13.38 21.30
CA THR A 52 -6.67 12.52 21.65
C THR A 52 -7.27 13.04 22.93
N GLU A 53 -8.57 13.36 22.93
CA GLU A 53 -9.28 13.86 24.13
C GLU A 53 -8.50 15.00 24.83
N ASP A 54 -8.03 15.98 24.06
CA ASP A 54 -7.25 17.16 24.48
C ASP A 54 -5.84 16.87 25.04
N GLN A 55 -5.36 15.63 24.97
CA GLN A 55 -3.99 15.26 25.32
C GLN A 55 -3.12 15.13 24.07
N GLU A 56 -1.95 15.80 24.09
CA GLU A 56 -0.93 15.63 23.05
C GLU A 56 -0.29 14.25 23.15
N ILE A 57 -0.33 13.51 22.06
CA ILE A 57 0.20 12.14 21.97
C ILE A 57 1.55 12.13 21.24
N TYR A 58 1.73 13.03 20.28
CA TYR A 58 2.92 13.06 19.46
C TYR A 58 3.08 14.41 18.76
N GLN A 59 4.33 14.86 18.64
CA GLN A 59 4.69 16.08 17.91
C GLN A 59 5.94 15.80 17.06
N SER A 60 5.94 16.26 15.81
CA SER A 60 7.13 16.20 14.96
C SER A 60 7.16 17.32 13.92
N THR A 61 8.26 17.40 13.18
CA THR A 61 8.51 18.35 12.08
C THR A 61 8.85 17.57 10.82
N VAL A 62 8.20 17.94 9.71
CA VAL A 62 8.33 17.25 8.42
C VAL A 62 8.64 18.26 7.34
N GLU A 63 9.54 17.87 6.44
CA GLU A 63 9.89 18.61 5.22
C GLU A 63 9.27 17.93 3.99
N LEU A 64 8.71 18.73 3.08
CA LEU A 64 8.16 18.33 1.77
C LEU A 64 8.93 19.07 0.65
N PRO A 65 8.98 18.53 -0.59
CA PRO A 65 8.35 17.28 -1.01
C PRO A 65 9.12 16.04 -0.56
N GLN A 66 8.40 14.97 -0.24
CA GLN A 66 8.92 13.62 -0.07
C GLN A 66 8.35 12.71 -1.15
N ALA A 67 9.21 11.88 -1.75
CA ALA A 67 8.76 10.79 -2.61
C ALA A 67 7.91 9.81 -1.77
N ASP A 68 6.72 9.47 -2.28
CA ASP A 68 5.78 8.56 -1.63
C ASP A 68 5.41 8.96 -0.18
N PHE A 69 5.20 10.26 0.05
CA PHE A 69 4.88 10.83 1.36
C PHE A 69 3.75 10.07 2.08
N SER A 70 4.07 9.56 3.27
CA SER A 70 3.11 8.95 4.19
C SER A 70 3.43 9.40 5.61
N LEU A 71 2.55 10.23 6.18
CA LEU A 71 2.67 10.70 7.55
C LEU A 71 2.85 9.54 8.54
N PHE A 72 2.15 8.41 8.30
CA PHE A 72 2.29 7.22 9.11
C PHE A 72 3.71 6.65 9.06
N LEU A 73 4.25 6.40 7.86
CA LEU A 73 5.60 5.84 7.72
C LEU A 73 6.67 6.79 8.29
N THR A 74 6.49 8.09 8.12
CA THR A 74 7.36 9.11 8.72
C THR A 74 7.37 8.99 10.24
N ILE A 75 6.19 8.93 10.88
CA ILE A 75 6.07 8.74 12.33
C ILE A 75 6.71 7.44 12.80
N ILE A 76 6.44 6.32 12.12
CA ILE A 76 6.98 5.01 12.50
C ILE A 76 8.51 4.98 12.35
N ALA A 77 9.06 5.59 11.30
CA ALA A 77 10.51 5.69 11.12
C ALA A 77 11.13 6.50 12.27
N GLU A 78 10.56 7.66 12.59
CA GLU A 78 11.04 8.52 13.68
C GLU A 78 10.98 7.84 15.05
N ILE A 79 9.87 7.16 15.38
CA ILE A 79 9.75 6.39 16.63
C ILE A 79 10.77 5.25 16.68
N ASN A 80 11.09 4.63 15.55
CA ASN A 80 12.06 3.55 15.52
C ASN A 80 13.49 4.02 15.72
N GLU A 81 13.82 5.22 15.22
CA GLU A 81 15.13 5.85 15.34
C GLU A 81 15.35 6.56 16.68
N GLN A 82 14.27 6.95 17.37
CA GLN A 82 14.36 7.56 18.69
C GLN A 82 14.73 6.53 19.77
N PRO A 83 15.65 6.88 20.70
CA PRO A 83 15.94 6.05 21.86
C PRO A 83 14.80 6.13 22.88
N PHE A 84 14.19 4.99 23.21
CA PHE A 84 13.21 4.86 24.29
C PHE A 84 13.88 4.26 25.52
N GLU A 85 13.60 4.79 26.71
CA GLU A 85 14.06 4.20 27.98
C GLU A 85 13.33 2.89 28.30
N ASP A 86 12.09 2.77 27.82
CA ASP A 86 11.21 1.62 28.01
C ASP A 86 10.69 1.11 26.66
N GLU A 87 11.20 -0.04 26.24
CA GLU A 87 10.77 -0.73 25.00
C GLU A 87 9.27 -1.08 25.03
N GLN A 88 8.68 -1.26 26.21
CA GLN A 88 7.25 -1.54 26.32
C GLN A 88 6.42 -0.31 25.95
N GLN A 89 6.84 0.89 26.37
CA GLN A 89 6.17 2.14 25.99
C GLN A 89 6.28 2.43 24.50
N LYS A 90 7.44 2.11 23.89
CA LYS A 90 7.63 2.20 22.44
C LYS A 90 6.64 1.30 21.69
N GLU A 91 6.54 0.04 22.11
CA GLU A 91 5.63 -0.92 21.47
C GLU A 91 4.16 -0.50 21.65
N GLU A 92 3.77 -0.03 22.83
CA GLU A 92 2.41 0.49 23.09
C GLU A 92 2.08 1.69 22.19
N LEU A 93 3.03 2.63 22.03
CA LEU A 93 2.89 3.79 21.15
C LEU A 93 2.77 3.37 19.68
N LEU A 94 3.62 2.44 19.21
CA LEU A 94 3.54 1.91 17.85
C LEU A 94 2.17 1.25 17.61
N GLN A 95 1.73 0.38 18.51
CA GLN A 95 0.43 -0.30 18.40
C GLN A 95 -0.74 0.70 18.33
N TRP A 96 -0.65 1.80 19.07
CA TRP A 96 -1.62 2.89 18.98
C TRP A 96 -1.64 3.50 17.59
N PHE A 97 -0.47 3.85 17.01
CA PHE A 97 -0.38 4.41 15.66
C PHE A 97 -0.96 3.49 14.59
N TYR A 98 -0.63 2.20 14.62
CA TYR A 98 -1.22 1.22 13.69
C TYR A 98 -2.75 1.16 13.79
N THR A 99 -3.28 1.26 15.01
CA THR A 99 -4.74 1.25 15.23
C THR A 99 -5.39 2.52 14.69
N VAL A 100 -4.77 3.68 14.91
CA VAL A 100 -5.29 4.99 14.49
C VAL A 100 -5.28 5.15 12.98
N PHE A 101 -4.22 4.71 12.31
CA PHE A 101 -4.06 4.83 10.85
C PHE A 101 -4.69 3.66 10.09
N GLY A 102 -5.31 2.70 10.79
CA GLY A 102 -6.03 1.57 10.17
C GLY A 102 -5.12 0.49 9.57
N GLU A 103 -3.82 0.52 9.85
CA GLU A 103 -2.86 -0.47 9.35
C GLU A 103 -2.73 -1.65 10.31
N LYS A 104 -3.03 -2.87 9.83
CA LYS A 104 -2.91 -4.09 10.64
C LYS A 104 -1.46 -4.53 10.77
N ILE A 105 -0.94 -4.59 11.99
CA ILE A 105 0.39 -5.12 12.29
C ILE A 105 0.44 -6.63 12.01
N LYS A 106 1.32 -7.05 11.10
CA LYS A 106 1.87 -8.42 11.13
C LYS A 106 2.78 -8.52 12.35
N LYS A 107 2.24 -9.01 13.48
CA LYS A 107 3.03 -9.29 14.69
C LYS A 107 4.22 -10.19 14.33
N LYS A 108 5.44 -9.66 14.45
CA LYS A 108 6.66 -10.45 14.43
C LYS A 108 6.62 -11.37 15.64
N LYS A 109 6.46 -12.68 15.41
CA LYS A 109 6.53 -13.68 16.48
C LYS A 109 7.86 -13.55 17.19
N GLU A 110 7.84 -13.10 18.44
CA GLU A 110 8.95 -13.23 19.35
C GLU A 110 9.42 -14.69 19.38
N ALA A 111 10.70 -14.86 19.06
CA ALA A 111 11.38 -16.12 19.22
C ALA A 111 11.36 -16.46 20.70
N LYS A 112 10.59 -17.50 21.07
CA LYS A 112 10.67 -18.13 22.39
C LYS A 112 12.14 -18.34 22.75
N GLU A 113 12.59 -17.63 23.78
CA GLU A 113 13.83 -17.92 24.47
C GLU A 113 13.87 -19.42 24.77
N LYS A 114 14.82 -20.12 24.14
CA LYS A 114 15.19 -21.47 24.54
C LYS A 114 15.76 -21.35 25.94
N LYS A 115 14.98 -21.76 26.95
CA LYS A 115 15.47 -22.07 28.29
C LYS A 115 16.76 -22.88 28.17
N VAL A 116 17.88 -22.24 28.48
CA VAL A 116 19.16 -22.89 28.72
C VAL A 116 18.92 -23.89 29.83
N LYS A 117 18.98 -25.19 29.50
CA LYS A 117 19.03 -26.24 30.51
C LYS A 117 20.32 -26.04 31.30
N GLN A 118 20.18 -25.62 32.56
CA GLN A 118 21.27 -25.66 33.53
C GLN A 118 21.91 -27.06 33.53
N PRO A 119 23.25 -27.18 33.51
CA PRO A 119 23.91 -28.46 33.70
C PRO A 119 23.66 -28.92 35.14
N LYS A 120 23.12 -30.13 35.31
CA LYS A 120 23.06 -30.81 36.61
C LYS A 120 24.46 -30.91 37.20
N GLU A 121 24.65 -30.37 38.41
CA GLU A 121 25.84 -30.62 39.24
C GLU A 121 26.08 -32.13 39.37
N LYS A 122 27.25 -32.58 38.93
CA LYS A 122 27.77 -33.91 39.27
C LYS A 122 28.62 -33.78 40.52
N LYS A 123 28.33 -34.65 41.50
CA LYS A 123 29.08 -34.81 42.75
C LYS A 123 30.59 -34.97 42.49
N PRO A 124 31.48 -34.42 43.34
CA PRO A 124 32.91 -34.59 43.17
C PRO A 124 33.32 -36.04 43.48
N MET A 125 33.82 -36.74 42.46
CA MET A 125 34.49 -38.02 42.62
C MET A 125 35.96 -37.73 42.97
N LYS A 126 36.40 -38.16 44.15
CA LYS A 126 37.82 -38.13 44.54
C LYS A 126 38.59 -39.09 43.63
N ILE A 127 39.58 -38.57 42.90
CA ILE A 127 40.54 -39.39 42.14
C ILE A 127 41.89 -39.22 42.82
N SER A 128 42.40 -40.35 43.33
CA SER A 128 43.72 -40.48 43.92
C SER A 128 44.81 -40.38 42.86
N THR A 129 45.90 -39.76 43.26
CA THR A 129 47.15 -39.54 42.54
C THR A 129 47.80 -40.85 42.10
N GLY A 130 48.00 -41.05 40.79
CA GLY A 130 48.86 -42.09 40.23
C GLY A 130 48.70 -42.27 38.72
N ALA A 131 49.81 -42.20 37.97
CA ALA A 131 49.95 -42.45 36.53
C ALA A 131 49.46 -41.37 35.53
N LYS A 132 50.04 -40.16 35.60
CA LYS A 132 50.05 -39.20 34.49
C LYS A 132 51.13 -39.60 33.49
N LYS A 133 50.75 -40.13 32.31
CA LYS A 133 51.40 -39.88 30.99
C LYS A 133 50.82 -40.68 29.80
N VAL A 134 50.01 -41.74 30.00
CA VAL A 134 49.42 -42.52 28.88
C VAL A 134 47.97 -42.10 28.56
N ALA A 135 47.22 -41.61 29.56
CA ALA A 135 45.82 -41.21 29.37
C ALA A 135 45.62 -39.94 28.52
N LEU A 136 46.64 -39.08 28.38
CA LEU A 136 46.52 -37.83 27.63
C LEU A 136 46.45 -38.05 26.11
N PHE A 137 47.10 -39.11 25.59
CA PHE A 137 47.18 -39.36 24.15
C PHE A 137 45.87 -39.95 23.58
N VAL A 138 45.19 -40.81 24.35
CA VAL A 138 43.92 -41.42 23.93
C VAL A 138 42.78 -40.41 23.93
N VAL A 139 42.76 -39.46 24.88
CA VAL A 139 41.75 -38.38 24.95
C VAL A 139 41.90 -37.38 23.81
N VAL A 140 43.12 -37.06 23.38
CA VAL A 140 43.36 -36.15 22.24
C VAL A 140 42.94 -36.79 20.91
N ILE A 141 43.25 -38.08 20.70
CA ILE A 141 42.87 -38.78 19.46
C ILE A 141 41.35 -39.00 19.38
N THR A 142 40.69 -39.41 20.47
CA THR A 142 39.22 -39.53 20.48
C THR A 142 38.53 -38.18 20.37
N GLY A 143 39.10 -37.12 20.93
CA GLY A 143 38.65 -35.74 20.74
C GLY A 143 38.71 -35.30 19.29
N LEU A 144 39.82 -35.58 18.57
CA LEU A 144 39.97 -35.23 17.15
C LEU A 144 39.04 -36.02 16.23
N ILE A 145 38.79 -37.31 16.51
CA ILE A 145 37.84 -38.13 15.75
C ILE A 145 36.40 -37.65 16.00
N ALA A 146 36.04 -37.34 17.25
CA ALA A 146 34.72 -36.79 17.57
C ALA A 146 34.51 -35.38 17.00
N PHE A 147 35.58 -34.56 16.95
CA PHE A 147 35.52 -33.22 16.34
C PHE A 147 35.40 -33.31 14.81
N GLY A 148 36.18 -34.18 14.16
CA GLY A 148 36.07 -34.43 12.71
C GLY A 148 34.74 -35.05 12.29
N ALA A 149 34.21 -36.00 13.06
CA ALA A 149 32.89 -36.56 12.83
C ALA A 149 31.77 -35.53 13.10
N GLY A 150 31.95 -34.67 14.11
CA GLY A 150 31.02 -33.59 14.43
C GLY A 150 30.94 -32.52 13.34
N THR A 151 32.08 -32.09 12.79
CA THR A 151 32.11 -31.12 11.68
C THR A 151 31.59 -31.73 10.37
N PHE A 152 31.88 -33.00 10.10
CA PHE A 152 31.34 -33.70 8.94
C PHE A 152 29.81 -33.87 9.03
N TYR A 153 29.29 -34.31 10.18
CA TYR A 153 27.85 -34.43 10.41
C TYR A 153 27.13 -33.08 10.36
N TYR A 154 27.76 -32.00 10.83
CA TYR A 154 27.23 -30.64 10.74
C TYR A 154 27.23 -30.11 9.30
N ALA A 155 28.24 -30.46 8.50
CA ALA A 155 28.33 -30.09 7.09
C ALA A 155 27.30 -30.86 6.23
N THR A 156 27.08 -32.15 6.50
CA THR A 156 26.15 -32.99 5.73
C THR A 156 24.70 -32.92 6.20
N SER A 157 24.42 -32.31 7.37
CA SER A 157 23.05 -32.17 7.91
C SER A 157 22.41 -30.81 7.65
N ARG A 158 22.97 -29.97 6.77
CA ARG A 158 22.23 -28.81 6.24
C ARG A 158 21.08 -29.34 5.37
N LYS A 159 19.91 -29.53 5.97
CA LYS A 159 18.65 -29.57 5.21
C LYS A 159 18.63 -28.31 4.34
N GLU A 160 18.52 -28.47 3.02
CA GLU A 160 18.23 -27.35 2.13
C GLU A 160 16.98 -26.65 2.68
N ILE A 161 17.17 -25.42 3.16
CA ILE A 161 16.05 -24.58 3.56
C ILE A 161 15.47 -24.09 2.23
N VAL A 162 14.44 -24.76 1.75
CA VAL A 162 13.66 -24.28 0.61
C VAL A 162 13.02 -22.96 1.04
N PRO A 163 13.35 -21.81 0.39
CA PRO A 163 12.75 -20.53 0.74
C PRO A 163 11.23 -20.61 0.59
N THR A 164 10.50 -19.99 1.51
CA THR A 164 9.03 -19.90 1.46
C THR A 164 8.57 -18.92 0.38
N LEU A 165 7.29 -18.98 0.00
CA LEU A 165 6.71 -17.98 -0.91
C LEU A 165 6.97 -16.55 -0.42
N GLU A 166 6.73 -16.29 0.86
CA GLU A 166 6.99 -14.99 1.49
C GLU A 166 8.47 -14.57 1.36
N ASP A 167 9.42 -15.51 1.49
CA ASP A 167 10.85 -15.20 1.31
C ASP A 167 11.16 -14.75 -0.12
N TYR A 168 10.53 -15.35 -1.13
CA TYR A 168 10.68 -14.90 -2.52
C TYR A 168 10.02 -13.54 -2.75
N LEU A 169 8.82 -13.30 -2.20
CA LEU A 169 8.12 -12.02 -2.34
C LEU A 169 8.91 -10.88 -1.70
N GLN A 170 9.49 -11.09 -0.51
CA GLN A 170 10.34 -10.10 0.16
C GLN A 170 11.63 -9.77 -0.60
N ARG A 171 12.12 -10.71 -1.42
CA ARG A 171 13.27 -10.49 -2.30
C ARG A 171 12.89 -9.97 -3.68
N GLU A 172 11.60 -9.72 -3.91
CA GLU A 172 11.04 -9.29 -5.20
C GLU A 172 11.32 -10.31 -6.34
N GLU A 173 11.46 -11.58 -5.96
CA GLU A 173 11.80 -12.71 -6.83
C GLU A 173 10.53 -13.39 -7.39
N TYR A 174 9.59 -12.62 -7.93
CA TYR A 174 8.23 -13.08 -8.28
C TYR A 174 8.19 -14.24 -9.28
N THR A 175 9.01 -14.19 -10.33
CA THR A 175 9.09 -15.26 -11.34
C THR A 175 9.56 -16.58 -10.72
N MET A 176 10.62 -16.53 -9.90
CA MET A 176 11.11 -17.72 -9.19
C MET A 176 10.08 -18.22 -8.16
N ALA A 177 9.34 -17.32 -7.52
CA ALA A 177 8.23 -17.68 -6.65
C ALA A 177 7.18 -18.51 -7.40
N ALA A 178 6.75 -18.07 -8.59
CA ALA A 178 5.75 -18.78 -9.39
C ALA A 178 6.26 -20.13 -9.92
N GLU A 179 7.54 -20.23 -10.30
CA GLU A 179 8.15 -21.51 -10.71
C GLU A 179 8.16 -22.53 -9.56
N LYS A 180 8.44 -22.08 -8.33
CA LYS A 180 8.47 -22.95 -7.14
C LYS A 180 7.09 -23.23 -6.56
N TYR A 181 6.16 -22.29 -6.72
CA TYR A 181 4.80 -22.35 -6.18
C TYR A 181 3.77 -22.14 -7.30
N PRO A 182 3.62 -23.10 -8.24
CA PRO A 182 2.76 -22.95 -9.42
C PRO A 182 1.27 -22.83 -9.09
N ASN A 183 0.84 -23.26 -7.90
CA ASN A 183 -0.53 -23.10 -7.43
C ASN A 183 -0.82 -21.70 -6.86
N GLU A 184 0.21 -20.87 -6.71
CA GLU A 184 0.13 -19.52 -6.12
C GLU A 184 0.28 -18.42 -7.18
N ILE A 185 0.19 -18.76 -8.49
CA ILE A 185 0.40 -17.81 -9.58
C ILE A 185 -0.49 -16.57 -9.43
N THR A 186 -1.78 -16.77 -9.16
CA THR A 186 -2.73 -15.66 -8.98
C THR A 186 -2.51 -14.90 -7.68
N THR A 187 -2.03 -15.58 -6.62
CA THR A 187 -1.67 -14.95 -5.34
C THR A 187 -0.49 -13.99 -5.54
N ILE A 188 0.55 -14.43 -6.24
CA ILE A 188 1.74 -13.63 -6.55
C ILE A 188 1.39 -12.46 -7.48
N GLU A 189 0.57 -12.72 -8.50
CA GLU A 189 0.10 -11.68 -9.42
C GLU A 189 -0.72 -10.62 -8.68
N ASN A 190 -1.58 -11.02 -7.74
CA ASN A 190 -2.36 -10.09 -6.95
C ASN A 190 -1.47 -9.23 -6.02
N GLU A 191 -0.43 -9.81 -5.44
CA GLU A 191 0.57 -9.04 -4.68
C GLU A 191 1.25 -8.00 -5.57
N LEU A 192 1.67 -8.39 -6.77
CA LEU A 192 2.25 -7.46 -7.75
C LEU A 192 1.28 -6.34 -8.12
N PHE A 193 0.01 -6.66 -8.40
CA PHE A 193 -1.03 -5.67 -8.65
C PHE A 193 -1.17 -4.67 -7.50
N MET A 194 -1.20 -5.16 -6.25
CA MET A 194 -1.29 -4.30 -5.07
C MET A 194 -0.06 -3.40 -4.94
N LEU A 195 1.15 -3.92 -5.15
CA LEU A 195 2.38 -3.13 -5.11
C LEU A 195 2.40 -2.01 -6.15
N VAL A 196 1.89 -2.25 -7.37
CA VAL A 196 1.75 -1.19 -8.38
C VAL A 196 0.78 -0.10 -7.92
N ARG A 197 -0.30 -0.46 -7.22
CA ARG A 197 -1.32 0.49 -6.76
C ARG A 197 -0.92 1.28 -5.53
N THR A 198 -0.25 0.65 -4.57
CA THR A 198 -0.05 1.23 -3.22
C THR A 198 1.37 1.67 -2.94
N LYS A 199 2.36 1.14 -3.67
CA LYS A 199 3.78 1.38 -3.38
C LYS A 199 4.45 2.20 -4.47
N ASP A 200 4.64 1.62 -5.65
CA ASP A 200 5.42 2.26 -6.72
C ASP A 200 5.02 1.74 -8.10
N LYS A 201 4.86 2.65 -9.07
CA LYS A 201 4.63 2.30 -10.48
C LYS A 201 5.79 1.52 -11.10
N SER A 202 6.98 1.53 -10.52
CA SER A 202 8.14 0.73 -10.97
C SER A 202 7.83 -0.77 -10.98
N PHE A 203 6.94 -1.25 -10.09
CA PHE A 203 6.46 -2.64 -10.06
C PHE A 203 5.63 -3.01 -11.30
N LEU A 204 5.15 -2.05 -12.09
CA LEU A 204 4.40 -2.34 -13.32
C LEU A 204 5.25 -3.13 -14.31
N LYS A 205 6.56 -2.87 -14.35
CA LYS A 205 7.49 -3.64 -15.17
C LYS A 205 7.57 -5.10 -14.70
N ALA A 206 7.60 -5.32 -13.39
CA ALA A 206 7.59 -6.67 -12.81
C ALA A 206 6.28 -7.39 -13.12
N LEU A 207 5.13 -6.74 -12.97
CA LEU A 207 3.82 -7.30 -13.32
C LEU A 207 3.73 -7.67 -14.82
N LYS A 208 4.20 -6.79 -15.71
CA LYS A 208 4.24 -7.05 -17.16
C LYS A 208 5.10 -8.27 -17.50
N GLU A 209 6.31 -8.35 -16.95
CA GLU A 209 7.20 -9.49 -17.22
C GLU A 209 6.68 -10.79 -16.58
N TYR A 210 6.08 -10.70 -15.39
CA TYR A 210 5.44 -11.81 -14.72
C TYR A 210 4.29 -12.39 -15.55
N ASN A 211 3.33 -11.54 -15.98
CA ASN A 211 2.18 -11.98 -16.75
C ASN A 211 2.56 -12.49 -18.16
N LYS A 212 3.68 -12.00 -18.72
CA LYS A 212 4.23 -12.55 -19.97
C LYS A 212 4.66 -14.01 -19.83
N GLN A 213 5.18 -14.40 -18.67
CA GLN A 213 5.62 -15.78 -18.40
C GLN A 213 4.49 -16.65 -17.83
N PHE A 214 3.60 -16.05 -17.06
CA PHE A 214 2.46 -16.71 -16.41
C PHE A 214 1.16 -15.95 -16.74
N PRO A 215 0.64 -16.08 -17.98
CA PRO A 215 -0.51 -15.30 -18.40
C PRO A 215 -1.78 -15.73 -17.67
N THR A 216 -2.50 -14.75 -17.14
CA THR A 216 -3.82 -14.93 -16.53
C THR A 216 -4.81 -13.89 -17.07
N ILE A 217 -6.10 -14.21 -17.01
CA ILE A 217 -7.19 -13.27 -17.34
C ILE A 217 -7.19 -12.05 -16.40
N GLN A 218 -6.81 -12.27 -15.13
CA GLN A 218 -6.75 -11.22 -14.13
C GLN A 218 -5.64 -10.22 -14.47
N GLY A 219 -4.43 -10.70 -14.75
CA GLY A 219 -3.33 -9.83 -15.15
C GLY A 219 -3.58 -9.16 -16.51
N GLU A 220 -4.27 -9.80 -17.46
CA GLU A 220 -4.67 -9.12 -18.71
C GLU A 220 -5.60 -7.94 -18.43
N PHE A 221 -6.58 -8.11 -17.53
CA PHE A 221 -7.45 -7.02 -17.06
C PHE A 221 -6.65 -5.94 -16.33
N ASP A 222 -5.82 -6.30 -15.36
CA ASP A 222 -5.04 -5.37 -14.55
C ASP A 222 -4.07 -4.55 -15.43
N LEU A 223 -3.40 -5.19 -16.39
CA LEU A 223 -2.51 -4.52 -17.33
C LEU A 223 -3.27 -3.56 -18.25
N ALA A 224 -4.45 -3.94 -18.74
CA ALA A 224 -5.32 -3.04 -19.51
C ALA A 224 -5.71 -1.80 -18.69
N MET A 225 -5.99 -1.97 -17.39
CA MET A 225 -6.25 -0.85 -16.48
C MET A 225 -5.05 0.09 -16.34
N PHE A 226 -3.83 -0.45 -16.16
CA PHE A 226 -2.62 0.36 -16.02
C PHE A 226 -2.18 1.03 -17.33
N ASP A 227 -2.52 0.45 -18.48
CA ASP A 227 -2.26 1.03 -19.80
C ASP A 227 -3.40 1.98 -20.26
N TYR A 228 -4.39 2.24 -19.40
CA TYR A 228 -5.56 3.09 -19.69
C TYR A 228 -6.41 2.61 -20.87
N ASP A 229 -6.31 1.33 -21.22
CA ASP A 229 -7.14 0.69 -22.24
C ASP A 229 -8.45 0.19 -21.63
N TYR A 230 -9.31 1.15 -21.27
CA TYR A 230 -10.60 0.89 -20.63
C TYR A 230 -11.55 0.07 -21.52
N THR A 231 -11.41 0.17 -22.84
CA THR A 231 -12.21 -0.64 -23.78
C THR A 231 -11.84 -2.11 -23.65
N THR A 232 -10.55 -2.42 -23.62
CA THR A 232 -10.07 -3.80 -23.41
C THR A 232 -10.41 -4.28 -22.00
N ALA A 233 -10.19 -3.47 -20.96
CA ALA A 233 -10.52 -3.84 -19.59
C ALA A 233 -12.01 -4.17 -19.40
N ALA A 234 -12.92 -3.32 -19.89
CA ALA A 234 -14.36 -3.55 -19.86
C ALA A 234 -14.75 -4.84 -20.60
N LYS A 235 -14.15 -5.08 -21.77
CA LYS A 235 -14.39 -6.30 -22.56
C LYS A 235 -13.90 -7.56 -21.85
N ILE A 236 -12.74 -7.53 -21.20
CA ILE A 236 -12.22 -8.67 -20.42
C ILE A 236 -13.13 -8.93 -19.23
N TYR A 237 -13.52 -7.87 -18.50
CA TYR A 237 -14.43 -8.00 -17.36
C TYR A 237 -15.77 -8.60 -17.76
N GLY A 238 -16.44 -8.04 -18.77
CA GLY A 238 -17.74 -8.52 -19.24
C GLY A 238 -17.75 -9.98 -19.70
N LYS A 239 -16.61 -10.50 -20.20
CA LYS A 239 -16.47 -11.92 -20.58
C LYS A 239 -16.16 -12.84 -19.40
N ASN A 240 -15.63 -12.31 -18.31
CA ASN A 240 -15.08 -13.08 -17.18
C ASN A 240 -15.64 -12.62 -15.82
N ILE A 241 -16.90 -12.17 -15.82
CA ILE A 241 -17.58 -11.59 -14.65
C ILE A 241 -17.45 -12.50 -13.41
N ASP A 242 -17.71 -13.80 -13.53
CA ASP A 242 -17.68 -14.72 -12.39
C ASP A 242 -16.30 -14.89 -11.74
N LEU A 243 -15.23 -14.66 -12.50
CA LEU A 243 -13.86 -14.67 -11.99
C LEU A 243 -13.55 -13.35 -11.27
N LEU A 244 -13.79 -12.23 -11.95
CA LEU A 244 -13.30 -10.91 -11.54
C LEU A 244 -14.18 -10.24 -10.49
N LYS A 245 -15.50 -10.53 -10.48
CA LYS A 245 -16.44 -9.93 -9.50
C LYS A 245 -16.17 -10.30 -8.05
N LYS A 246 -15.37 -11.36 -7.82
CA LYS A 246 -15.00 -11.82 -6.47
C LYS A 246 -14.06 -10.84 -5.78
N ASP A 247 -13.40 -10.00 -6.56
CA ASP A 247 -12.50 -8.97 -6.10
C ASP A 247 -13.18 -7.60 -6.22
N SER A 248 -13.35 -6.94 -5.07
CA SER A 248 -14.03 -5.66 -4.99
C SER A 248 -13.27 -4.54 -5.72
N ASP A 249 -11.94 -4.57 -5.67
CA ASP A 249 -11.10 -3.59 -6.35
C ASP A 249 -11.27 -3.69 -7.86
N ARG A 250 -11.19 -4.90 -8.41
CA ARG A 250 -11.35 -5.14 -9.85
C ARG A 250 -12.75 -4.86 -10.34
N SER A 251 -13.76 -5.16 -9.53
CA SER A 251 -15.15 -4.78 -9.82
C SER A 251 -15.28 -3.26 -9.91
N THR A 252 -14.69 -2.53 -8.96
CA THR A 252 -14.69 -1.05 -8.94
C THR A 252 -13.97 -0.49 -10.17
N LEU A 253 -12.80 -1.02 -10.52
CA LEU A 253 -12.04 -0.65 -11.71
C LEU A 253 -12.80 -0.93 -13.02
N ALA A 254 -13.57 -2.02 -13.07
CA ALA A 254 -14.43 -2.31 -14.21
C ALA A 254 -15.59 -1.31 -14.31
N GLY A 255 -16.19 -0.92 -13.17
CA GLY A 255 -17.20 0.15 -13.13
C GLY A 255 -16.68 1.47 -13.70
N TYR A 256 -15.46 1.86 -13.32
CA TYR A 256 -14.77 3.02 -13.89
C TYR A 256 -14.49 2.86 -15.40
N SER A 257 -14.07 1.68 -15.83
CA SER A 257 -13.83 1.40 -17.26
C SER A 257 -15.10 1.54 -18.10
N TYR A 258 -16.25 1.13 -17.58
CA TYR A 258 -17.53 1.32 -18.27
C TYR A 258 -17.91 2.81 -18.38
N LEU A 259 -17.67 3.62 -17.35
CA LEU A 259 -17.88 5.07 -17.44
C LEU A 259 -16.98 5.70 -18.52
N LYS A 260 -15.73 5.27 -18.62
CA LYS A 260 -14.75 5.74 -19.61
C LYS A 260 -15.11 5.46 -21.07
N ILE A 261 -15.98 4.49 -21.30
CA ILE A 261 -16.45 4.11 -22.65
C ILE A 261 -17.92 4.46 -22.84
N ASP A 262 -18.43 5.41 -22.05
CA ASP A 262 -19.80 5.91 -22.06
C ASP A 262 -20.89 4.84 -21.76
N ASP A 263 -20.53 3.73 -21.12
CA ASP A 263 -21.47 2.67 -20.71
C ASP A 263 -21.95 2.85 -19.27
N LEU A 264 -22.74 3.91 -19.06
CA LEU A 264 -23.33 4.22 -17.75
C LEU A 264 -24.20 3.07 -17.20
N LYS A 265 -24.82 2.28 -18.07
CA LYS A 265 -25.70 1.19 -17.65
C LYS A 265 -24.90 0.11 -16.92
N SER A 266 -23.83 -0.38 -17.54
CA SER A 266 -23.00 -1.41 -16.92
C SER A 266 -22.24 -0.89 -15.69
N ALA A 267 -21.82 0.38 -15.67
CA ALA A 267 -21.25 0.99 -14.47
C ALA A 267 -22.24 0.97 -13.28
N LYS A 268 -23.52 1.25 -13.52
CA LYS A 268 -24.58 1.20 -12.49
C LYS A 268 -24.90 -0.21 -12.01
N GLU A 269 -24.86 -1.19 -12.91
CA GLU A 269 -25.02 -2.60 -12.55
C GLU A 269 -23.94 -3.01 -11.54
N ILE A 270 -22.66 -2.69 -11.82
CA ILE A 270 -21.55 -2.92 -10.88
C ILE A 270 -21.74 -2.16 -9.57
N LEU A 271 -22.15 -0.89 -9.62
CA LEU A 271 -22.38 -0.09 -8.42
C LEU A 271 -23.44 -0.74 -7.51
N SER A 272 -24.52 -1.27 -8.10
CA SER A 272 -25.59 -1.93 -7.34
C SER A 272 -25.15 -3.23 -6.67
N GLU A 273 -24.16 -3.92 -7.23
CA GLU A 273 -23.60 -5.14 -6.67
C GLU A 273 -22.55 -4.86 -5.59
N THR A 274 -21.73 -3.81 -5.77
CA THR A 274 -20.57 -3.51 -4.92
C THR A 274 -20.88 -2.56 -3.77
N ASN A 275 -21.87 -1.66 -3.92
CA ASN A 275 -22.12 -0.53 -3.00
C ASN A 275 -20.86 0.29 -2.68
N ASN A 276 -19.95 0.41 -3.65
CA ASN A 276 -18.70 1.14 -3.48
C ASN A 276 -18.93 2.66 -3.55
N ALA A 277 -18.61 3.38 -2.48
CA ALA A 277 -18.85 4.82 -2.37
C ALA A 277 -18.03 5.68 -3.35
N GLU A 278 -16.84 5.22 -3.72
CA GLU A 278 -16.00 5.90 -4.71
C GLU A 278 -16.61 5.77 -6.11
N LEU A 279 -17.01 4.56 -6.51
CA LEU A 279 -17.73 4.33 -7.76
C LEU A 279 -19.06 5.09 -7.79
N GLU A 280 -19.79 5.15 -6.67
CA GLU A 280 -21.02 5.93 -6.54
C GLU A 280 -20.79 7.40 -6.89
N LYS A 281 -19.74 8.01 -6.31
CA LYS A 281 -19.35 9.39 -6.59
C LYS A 281 -19.06 9.60 -8.08
N PHE A 282 -18.33 8.70 -8.72
CA PHE A 282 -18.02 8.80 -10.15
C PHE A 282 -19.28 8.66 -11.01
N VAL A 283 -20.14 7.68 -10.73
CA VAL A 283 -21.41 7.49 -11.44
C VAL A 283 -22.28 8.75 -11.32
N LEU A 284 -22.47 9.28 -10.10
CA LEU A 284 -23.30 10.47 -9.87
C LEU A 284 -22.76 11.70 -10.60
N LEU A 285 -21.45 11.93 -10.55
CA LEU A 285 -20.84 13.07 -11.24
C LEU A 285 -20.92 12.92 -12.76
N TYR A 286 -20.71 11.72 -13.31
CA TYR A 286 -20.89 11.44 -14.74
C TYR A 286 -22.32 11.72 -15.20
N GLU A 287 -23.33 11.29 -14.42
CA GLU A 287 -24.74 11.56 -14.70
C GLU A 287 -25.06 13.05 -14.68
N GLN A 288 -24.57 13.75 -13.66
CA GLN A 288 -24.77 15.19 -13.52
C GLN A 288 -24.19 15.94 -14.71
N LEU A 289 -22.95 15.65 -15.11
CA LEU A 289 -22.30 16.28 -16.26
C LEU A 289 -23.02 15.97 -17.56
N THR A 290 -23.41 14.70 -17.77
CA THR A 290 -24.19 14.30 -18.95
C THR A 290 -25.51 15.05 -19.03
N LYS A 291 -26.21 15.23 -17.91
CA LYS A 291 -27.46 15.99 -17.84
C LYS A 291 -27.24 17.48 -18.13
N ILE A 292 -26.21 18.10 -17.54
CA ILE A 292 -25.83 19.50 -17.83
C ILE A 292 -25.56 19.67 -19.32
N ILE A 293 -24.78 18.77 -19.93
CA ILE A 293 -24.47 18.80 -21.36
C ILE A 293 -25.76 18.73 -22.20
N GLN A 294 -26.69 17.83 -21.86
CA GLN A 294 -27.97 17.71 -22.58
C GLN A 294 -28.83 18.97 -22.44
N GLU A 295 -28.96 19.50 -21.22
CA GLU A 295 -29.75 20.70 -20.92
C GLU A 295 -29.17 21.92 -21.63
N LYS A 296 -27.85 22.14 -21.56
CA LYS A 296 -27.18 23.26 -22.22
C LYS A 296 -27.25 23.19 -23.73
N ASN A 297 -27.10 21.99 -24.32
CA ASN A 297 -27.30 21.81 -25.76
C ASN A 297 -28.73 22.16 -26.19
N LYS A 298 -29.74 21.82 -25.38
CA LYS A 298 -31.14 22.20 -25.64
C LYS A 298 -31.36 23.70 -25.50
N GLU A 299 -30.83 24.31 -24.43
CA GLU A 299 -30.88 25.74 -24.18
C GLU A 299 -30.27 26.54 -25.33
N ILE A 300 -29.06 26.18 -25.77
CA ILE A 300 -28.38 26.83 -26.89
C ILE A 300 -29.22 26.75 -28.17
N LYS A 301 -29.79 25.59 -28.49
CA LYS A 301 -30.66 25.41 -29.67
C LYS A 301 -31.90 26.31 -29.63
N GLU A 302 -32.49 26.52 -28.46
CA GLU A 302 -33.64 27.41 -28.30
C GLU A 302 -33.25 28.88 -28.40
N LEU A 303 -32.17 29.29 -27.73
CA LEU A 303 -31.67 30.68 -27.76
C LEU A 303 -31.21 31.10 -29.17
N GLN A 304 -30.64 30.17 -29.93
CA GLN A 304 -30.21 30.37 -31.32
C GLN A 304 -31.36 30.68 -32.31
N LYS A 305 -32.64 30.50 -31.92
CA LYS A 305 -33.78 30.97 -32.72
C LYS A 305 -33.86 32.50 -32.80
N LYS A 306 -33.26 33.20 -31.82
CA LYS A 306 -33.18 34.67 -31.76
C LYS A 306 -31.78 35.12 -31.29
N PRO A 307 -30.74 34.93 -32.12
CA PRO A 307 -29.36 35.08 -31.68
C PRO A 307 -28.98 36.52 -31.34
N SER A 308 -29.60 37.51 -31.99
CA SER A 308 -29.36 38.94 -31.72
C SER A 308 -29.89 39.39 -30.36
N GLU A 309 -31.01 38.81 -29.90
CA GLU A 309 -31.61 39.11 -28.59
C GLU A 309 -30.90 38.38 -27.44
N ASN A 310 -30.31 37.21 -27.72
CA ASN A 310 -29.80 36.27 -26.71
C ASN A 310 -28.27 36.13 -26.69
N LYS A 311 -27.51 37.03 -27.33
CA LYS A 311 -26.06 36.86 -27.57
C LYS A 311 -25.28 36.48 -26.30
N GLU A 312 -25.44 37.25 -25.22
CA GLU A 312 -24.72 37.03 -23.96
C GLU A 312 -25.13 35.73 -23.27
N THR A 313 -26.42 35.38 -23.32
CA THR A 313 -26.94 34.14 -22.74
C THR A 313 -26.44 32.90 -23.50
N ILE A 314 -26.34 33.00 -24.83
CA ILE A 314 -25.75 31.96 -25.68
C ILE A 314 -24.28 31.76 -25.31
N GLU A 315 -23.51 32.83 -25.18
CA GLU A 315 -22.08 32.76 -24.82
C GLU A 315 -21.88 32.11 -23.45
N LYS A 316 -22.66 32.49 -22.45
CA LYS A 316 -22.64 31.86 -21.12
C LYS A 316 -22.99 30.36 -21.18
N ALA A 317 -24.06 30.00 -21.89
CA ALA A 317 -24.47 28.59 -22.01
C ALA A 317 -23.43 27.74 -22.75
N ILE A 318 -22.71 28.32 -23.73
CA ILE A 318 -21.60 27.67 -24.41
C ILE A 318 -20.42 27.44 -23.46
N ASN A 319 -20.04 28.42 -22.65
CA ASN A 319 -18.95 28.26 -21.68
C ASN A 319 -19.27 27.16 -20.67
N GLU A 320 -20.46 27.18 -20.08
CA GLU A 320 -20.91 26.13 -19.15
C GLU A 320 -20.97 24.74 -19.80
N LEU A 321 -21.34 24.66 -21.08
CA LEU A 321 -21.28 23.41 -21.86
C LEU A 321 -19.83 22.93 -22.04
N TYR A 322 -18.90 23.83 -22.34
CA TYR A 322 -17.48 23.48 -22.48
C TYR A 322 -16.89 23.01 -21.16
N ASP A 323 -17.13 23.72 -20.06
CA ASP A 323 -16.68 23.32 -18.72
C ASP A 323 -17.20 21.93 -18.35
N ALA A 324 -18.47 21.64 -18.64
CA ALA A 324 -19.06 20.33 -18.37
C ALA A 324 -18.44 19.21 -19.23
N LYS A 325 -18.18 19.47 -20.52
CA LYS A 325 -17.51 18.53 -21.42
C LYS A 325 -16.06 18.29 -21.04
N GLU A 326 -15.34 19.34 -20.63
CA GLU A 326 -13.96 19.22 -20.17
C GLU A 326 -13.88 18.35 -18.92
N LYS A 327 -14.73 18.63 -17.92
CA LYS A 327 -14.83 17.79 -16.72
C LYS A 327 -15.22 16.34 -17.05
N LEU A 328 -16.10 16.13 -18.04
CA LEU A 328 -16.47 14.78 -18.47
C LEU A 328 -15.31 14.07 -19.18
N ASN A 329 -14.49 14.78 -19.96
CA ASN A 329 -13.29 14.21 -20.60
C ASN A 329 -12.16 13.92 -19.61
N GLN A 330 -12.19 14.55 -18.44
CA GLN A 330 -11.26 14.28 -17.34
C GLN A 330 -11.64 13.07 -16.50
N PHE A 331 -12.88 12.55 -16.64
CA PHE A 331 -13.19 11.22 -16.12
C PHE A 331 -12.23 10.25 -16.71
#